data_AF-A0A352MV60-F1
#
_entry.id   AF-A0A352MV60-F1
#
_cell.length_a   1.000
_cell.length_b   1.000
_cell.length_c   1.000
_cell.angle_alpha   90.00
_cell.angle_beta   90.00
_cell.angle_gamma   90.00
#
_symmetry.space_group_name_H-M   'P 1'
#
loop_
_entity.id
_entity.type
_entity.pdbx_description
1 polymer ?
#
loop_
_entity_poly.entity_id
_entity_poly.type
_entity_poly.pdbx_seq_one_letter_code
_entity_poly.pdbx_strand_id
1 'polypeptide(L)'
;MLKYITNRIDKANVTILVINSKTVTNIISQEKSSPHLLFRKETANSSTLDIINIVISSVKDVIEVEKSINDVLWRLGFTSYFKGTIYLKDAILLAYSDNKLLQDMNTLVKKVAEKNSIENDKVVRSAMDKSLNNILDFIDNTRVYNIFGDDYDGRKISVRYLIGLCIHYLEKQRYCCLDY
;
A
#
# COMPACT_ATOMS: atom_id res chain seq x y z
N MET A 1 -6.15 -2.16 -3.60
CA MET A 1 -5.99 -1.59 -2.24
C MET A 1 -7.32 -1.20 -1.58
N LEU A 2 -8.38 -2.02 -1.74
CA LEU A 2 -9.65 -1.93 -0.98
C LEU A 2 -10.25 -3.34 -0.75
N LYS A 3 -9.48 -4.40 -1.04
CA LYS A 3 -10.00 -5.76 -1.21
C LYS A 3 -9.75 -6.71 -0.03
N TYR A 4 -9.21 -6.23 1.09
CA TYR A 4 -8.78 -7.13 2.18
C TYR A 4 -9.16 -6.72 3.60
N ILE A 5 -9.99 -5.69 3.79
CA ILE A 5 -10.56 -5.35 5.11
C ILE A 5 -11.83 -6.19 5.40
N THR A 6 -12.09 -7.24 4.62
CA THR A 6 -13.39 -7.95 4.66
C THR A 6 -13.44 -9.14 5.64
N ASN A 7 -12.34 -9.52 6.31
CA ASN A 7 -12.31 -10.77 7.09
C ASN A 7 -12.27 -10.63 8.62
N ARG A 8 -12.59 -9.46 9.20
CA ARG A 8 -12.74 -9.34 10.67
C ARG A 8 -13.89 -8.45 11.15
N ILE A 9 -14.93 -8.29 10.34
CA ILE A 9 -16.15 -7.63 10.77
C ILE A 9 -17.34 -8.42 10.21
N ASP A 10 -17.96 -9.23 11.06
CA ASP A 10 -19.28 -9.78 10.77
C ASP A 10 -20.23 -8.62 10.41
N LYS A 11 -20.74 -8.65 9.18
CA LYS A 11 -21.88 -7.86 8.65
C LYS A 11 -21.88 -6.35 8.93
N ALA A 12 -20.91 -5.62 8.41
CA ALA A 12 -21.14 -4.21 8.07
C ALA A 12 -20.43 -3.84 6.76
N ASN A 13 -21.20 -3.64 5.69
CA ASN A 13 -20.69 -3.11 4.44
C ASN A 13 -20.32 -1.63 4.65
N VAL A 14 -19.04 -1.36 4.93
CA VAL A 14 -18.53 0.01 5.07
C VAL A 14 -18.23 0.58 3.67
N THR A 15 -19.05 1.53 3.24
CA THR A 15 -18.80 2.33 2.03
C THR A 15 -18.10 3.62 2.42
N ILE A 16 -16.80 3.76 2.10
CA ILE A 16 -16.05 5.00 2.29
C ILE A 16 -16.25 5.89 1.06
N LEU A 17 -17.00 6.98 1.22
CA LEU A 17 -17.19 7.99 0.18
C LEU A 17 -16.14 9.08 0.35
N VAL A 18 -15.18 9.15 -0.56
CA VAL A 18 -14.17 10.23 -0.60
C VAL A 18 -14.67 11.30 -1.57
N ILE A 19 -15.07 12.47 -1.04
CA ILE A 19 -15.56 13.59 -1.85
C ILE A 19 -14.48 14.67 -1.95
N ASN A 20 -14.23 15.15 -3.17
CA ASN A 20 -13.40 16.34 -3.40
C ASN A 20 -14.19 17.58 -2.96
N SER A 21 -13.70 18.30 -1.94
CA SER A 21 -14.37 19.48 -1.37
C SER A 21 -14.71 20.56 -2.40
N LYS A 22 -13.99 20.61 -3.53
CA LYS A 22 -14.24 21.55 -4.63
C LYS A 22 -15.54 21.30 -5.42
N THR A 23 -16.20 20.17 -5.21
CA THR A 23 -17.46 19.80 -5.91
C THR A 23 -18.72 19.96 -5.05
N VAL A 24 -18.59 20.41 -3.80
CA VAL A 24 -19.71 20.57 -2.85
C VAL A 24 -20.22 22.01 -2.88
N THR A 25 -20.91 22.40 -3.94
CA THR A 25 -21.55 23.73 -4.02
C THR A 25 -23.06 23.73 -4.20
N ASN A 26 -23.74 22.58 -4.28
CA ASN A 26 -25.16 22.54 -4.65
C ASN A 26 -26.14 21.83 -3.69
N ILE A 27 -25.79 21.56 -2.42
CA ILE A 27 -26.70 20.84 -1.50
C ILE A 27 -27.48 21.77 -0.55
N ILE A 28 -27.16 23.06 -0.47
CA ILE A 28 -27.85 23.99 0.44
C ILE A 28 -28.90 24.81 -0.33
N SER A 29 -30.05 24.21 -0.65
CA SER A 29 -31.29 24.96 -0.94
C SER A 29 -32.51 24.08 -1.18
N GLN A 30 -32.97 23.27 -0.22
CA GLN A 30 -34.39 22.87 -0.17
C GLN A 30 -34.90 22.86 1.28
N GLU A 31 -35.50 23.97 1.69
CA GLU A 31 -36.38 24.02 2.86
C GLU A 31 -37.75 23.38 2.54
N LYS A 32 -38.21 22.55 3.48
CA LYS A 32 -39.60 22.25 3.85
C LYS A 32 -40.47 21.48 2.85
N SER A 33 -40.66 20.19 3.13
CA SER A 33 -41.97 19.63 3.52
C SER A 33 -41.81 18.17 3.94
N SER A 34 -42.16 17.87 5.19
CA SER A 34 -42.47 16.53 5.68
C SER A 34 -44.01 16.38 5.63
N PRO A 35 -44.58 15.17 5.43
CA PRO A 35 -44.65 14.23 6.54
C PRO A 35 -44.60 12.73 6.18
N HIS A 36 -44.32 11.91 7.19
CA HIS A 36 -44.52 10.47 7.30
C HIS A 36 -43.69 9.53 6.42
N LEU A 37 -42.60 9.01 7.01
CA LEU A 37 -42.36 7.56 7.04
C LEU A 37 -41.62 7.18 8.33
N LEU A 38 -42.31 6.40 9.14
CA LEU A 38 -41.85 5.76 10.35
C LEU A 38 -40.75 4.75 10.01
N PHE A 39 -39.49 5.09 10.30
CA PHE A 39 -38.44 4.11 10.56
C PHE A 39 -37.63 4.55 11.78
N ARG A 40 -38.14 4.21 12.96
CA ARG A 40 -37.45 4.40 14.22
C ARG A 40 -36.51 3.21 14.47
N LYS A 41 -35.27 3.44 14.06
CA LYS A 41 -33.99 3.17 14.77
C LYS A 41 -33.50 1.73 14.93
N GLU A 42 -32.42 1.43 14.22
CA GLU A 42 -31.12 1.20 14.85
C GLU A 42 -30.07 2.03 14.10
N THR A 43 -29.89 3.28 14.54
CA THR A 43 -28.64 3.98 14.22
C THR A 43 -27.60 3.33 15.11
N ALA A 44 -26.78 2.42 14.57
CA ALA A 44 -25.50 2.13 15.17
C ALA A 44 -24.80 3.50 15.30
N ASN A 45 -24.78 4.03 16.52
CA ASN A 45 -24.10 5.28 16.83
C ASN A 45 -22.60 4.97 16.74
N SER A 46 -22.05 4.78 15.53
CA SER A 46 -20.61 4.95 15.38
C SER A 46 -20.38 6.42 15.67
N SER A 47 -19.85 6.71 16.86
CA SER A 47 -19.54 8.07 17.22
C SER A 47 -18.58 8.61 16.16
N THR A 48 -18.64 9.91 15.88
CA THR A 48 -17.64 10.55 15.00
C THR A 48 -16.21 10.24 15.47
N LEU A 49 -16.03 10.01 16.78
CA LEU A 49 -14.79 9.54 17.39
C LEU A 49 -14.39 8.13 16.92
N ASP A 50 -15.33 7.19 16.77
CA ASP A 50 -15.04 5.84 16.27
C ASP A 50 -14.54 5.88 14.82
N ILE A 51 -15.16 6.72 13.98
CA ILE A 51 -14.71 6.93 12.59
C ILE A 51 -13.32 7.55 12.58
N ILE A 52 -13.08 8.57 13.41
CA ILE A 52 -11.76 9.20 13.56
C ILE A 52 -10.72 8.18 14.02
N ASN A 53 -11.04 7.33 14.99
CA ASN A 53 -10.14 6.29 15.50
C ASN A 53 -9.80 5.24 14.42
N ILE A 54 -10.77 4.86 13.59
CA ILE A 54 -10.54 3.97 12.43
C ILE A 54 -9.60 4.62 11.41
N VAL A 55 -9.78 5.90 11.12
CA VAL A 55 -8.89 6.64 10.20
C VAL A 55 -7.48 6.76 10.78
N ILE A 56 -7.35 7.14 12.05
CA ILE A 56 -6.05 7.28 12.73
C ILE A 56 -5.29 5.95 12.74
N SER A 57 -5.95 4.85 13.12
CA SER A 57 -5.34 3.52 13.11
C SER A 57 -4.90 3.11 11.71
N SER A 58 -5.76 3.32 10.69
CA SER A 58 -5.42 3.01 9.30
C SER A 58 -4.22 3.82 8.79
N VAL A 59 -4.13 5.11 9.13
CA VAL A 59 -2.99 5.96 8.76
C VAL A 59 -1.72 5.51 9.46
N LYS A 60 -1.81 5.15 10.74
CA LYS A 60 -0.67 4.63 11.51
C LYS A 60 -0.12 3.35 10.88
N ASP A 61 -1.00 2.42 10.49
CA ASP A 61 -0.61 1.17 9.83
C ASP A 61 0.12 1.43 8.51
N VAL A 62 -0.36 2.38 7.70
CA VAL A 62 0.31 2.75 6.43
C VAL A 62 1.71 3.32 6.69
N ILE A 63 1.85 4.20 7.68
CA ILE A 63 3.14 4.79 8.06
C ILE A 63 4.12 3.70 8.53
N GLU A 64 3.64 2.73 9.29
CA GLU A 64 4.45 1.62 9.79
C GLU A 64 4.94 0.73 8.64
N VAL A 65 4.05 0.37 7.71
CA VAL A 65 4.42 -0.37 6.49
C VAL A 65 5.45 0.39 5.66
N GLU A 66 5.25 1.70 5.45
CA GLU A 66 6.22 2.54 4.72
C GLU A 66 7.59 2.56 5.40
N LYS A 67 7.63 2.65 6.74
CA LYS A 67 8.88 2.59 7.52
C LYS A 67 9.57 1.24 7.35
N SER A 68 8.85 0.13 7.45
CA SER A 68 9.41 -1.21 7.24
C SER A 68 9.98 -1.38 5.84
N ILE A 69 9.30 -0.86 4.80
CA ILE A 69 9.84 -0.88 3.42
C ILE A 69 11.12 -0.05 3.32
N ASN A 70 11.14 1.15 3.91
CA ASN A 70 12.33 2.00 3.91
C ASN A 70 13.51 1.32 4.62
N ASP A 71 13.27 0.66 5.76
CA ASP A 71 14.29 -0.10 6.49
C ASP A 71 14.85 -1.24 5.63
N VAL A 72 13.99 -2.05 5.00
CA VAL A 72 14.42 -3.14 4.11
C VAL A 72 15.26 -2.61 2.95
N LEU A 73 14.78 -1.58 2.25
CA LEU A 73 15.50 -0.98 1.13
C LEU A 73 16.85 -0.40 1.58
N TRP A 74 16.89 0.29 2.73
CA TRP A 74 18.13 0.81 3.31
C TRP A 74 19.10 -0.32 3.68
N ARG A 75 18.61 -1.38 4.32
CA ARG A 75 19.40 -2.56 4.70
C ARG A 75 19.93 -3.31 3.48
N LEU A 76 19.26 -3.25 2.32
CA LEU A 76 19.79 -3.74 1.05
C LEU A 76 20.82 -2.80 0.41
N GLY A 77 20.91 -1.54 0.87
CA GLY A 77 21.85 -0.54 0.36
C GLY A 77 21.23 0.46 -0.61
N PHE A 78 19.91 0.47 -0.77
CA PHE A 78 19.24 1.48 -1.59
C PHE A 78 19.28 2.85 -0.91
N THR A 79 19.46 3.86 -1.75
CA THR A 79 19.46 5.26 -1.34
C THR A 79 18.10 5.90 -1.60
N SER A 80 17.46 6.44 -0.55
CA SER A 80 16.05 6.88 -0.57
C SER A 80 15.74 8.06 -1.52
N TYR A 81 16.73 8.90 -1.82
CA TYR A 81 16.55 10.06 -2.70
C TYR A 81 16.72 9.74 -4.20
N PHE A 82 17.16 8.52 -4.55
CA PHE A 82 17.23 8.11 -5.96
C PHE A 82 15.86 7.75 -6.51
N LYS A 83 15.56 8.27 -7.71
CA LYS A 83 14.26 8.07 -8.37
C LYS A 83 13.86 6.60 -8.49
N GLY A 84 14.78 5.73 -8.89
CA GLY A 84 14.49 4.29 -9.00
C GLY A 84 14.16 3.63 -7.64
N THR A 85 14.77 4.09 -6.54
CA THR A 85 14.41 3.66 -5.19
C THR A 85 13.01 4.14 -4.81
N ILE A 86 12.67 5.39 -5.12
CA ILE A 86 11.32 5.95 -4.88
C ILE A 86 10.27 5.12 -5.63
N TYR A 87 10.54 4.80 -6.90
CA TYR A 87 9.65 3.98 -7.72
C TYR A 87 9.54 2.55 -7.20
N LEU A 88 10.63 1.94 -6.74
CA LEU A 88 10.61 0.62 -6.10
C LEU A 88 9.75 0.64 -4.83
N LYS A 89 9.91 1.64 -3.97
CA LYS A 89 9.08 1.81 -2.77
C LYS A 89 7.60 1.89 -3.13
N ASP A 90 7.26 2.72 -4.12
CA ASP A 90 5.89 2.88 -4.59
C ASP A 90 5.33 1.58 -5.20
N ALA A 91 6.15 0.85 -5.95
CA ALA A 91 5.78 -0.45 -6.50
C ALA A 91 5.48 -1.48 -5.40
N ILE A 92 6.32 -1.52 -4.35
CA ILE A 92 6.12 -2.40 -3.18
C ILE A 92 4.82 -2.04 -2.47
N LEU A 93 4.58 -0.75 -2.17
CA LEU A 93 3.35 -0.31 -1.50
C LEU A 93 2.09 -0.66 -2.30
N LEU A 94 2.11 -0.40 -3.61
CA LEU A 94 1.00 -0.71 -4.51
C LEU A 94 0.73 -2.21 -4.57
N ALA A 95 1.78 -3.02 -4.70
CA ALA A 95 1.66 -4.47 -4.82
C ALA A 95 1.33 -5.16 -3.48
N TYR A 96 1.86 -4.69 -2.36
CA TYR A 96 1.48 -5.15 -1.01
C TYR A 96 -0.02 -5.01 -0.76
N SER A 97 -0.59 -3.95 -1.32
CA SER A 97 -1.99 -3.60 -1.20
C SER A 97 -2.93 -4.23 -2.23
N ASP A 98 -2.37 -4.75 -3.31
CA ASP A 98 -3.08 -5.44 -4.38
C ASP A 98 -2.11 -6.41 -5.04
N ASN A 99 -1.98 -7.60 -4.45
CA ASN A 99 -0.99 -8.59 -4.87
C ASN A 99 -1.17 -9.05 -6.34
N LYS A 100 -2.35 -8.80 -6.95
CA LYS A 100 -2.57 -9.04 -8.38
C LYS A 100 -1.65 -8.20 -9.26
N LEU A 101 -1.22 -7.03 -8.78
CA LEU A 101 -0.28 -6.17 -9.50
C LEU A 101 1.12 -6.79 -9.62
N LEU A 102 1.50 -7.69 -8.70
CA LEU A 102 2.75 -8.42 -8.83
C LEU A 102 2.69 -9.38 -10.04
N GLN A 103 1.51 -9.90 -10.38
CA GLN A 103 1.30 -10.78 -11.53
C GLN A 103 1.41 -10.03 -12.86
N ASP A 104 0.96 -8.78 -12.91
CA ASP A 104 1.02 -7.90 -14.07
C ASP A 104 1.93 -6.68 -13.81
N MET A 105 3.22 -6.88 -14.06
CA MET A 105 4.24 -5.84 -13.89
C MET A 105 4.01 -4.62 -14.78
N ASN A 106 3.36 -4.76 -15.94
CA ASN A 106 3.12 -3.62 -16.83
C ASN A 106 2.10 -2.68 -16.19
N THR A 107 1.00 -3.24 -15.66
CA THR A 107 0.00 -2.46 -14.92
C THR A 107 0.59 -1.85 -13.65
N LEU A 108 1.45 -2.58 -12.93
CA LEU A 108 2.12 -2.03 -11.75
C LEU A 108 3.00 -0.82 -12.10
N VAL A 109 3.85 -0.94 -13.13
CA VAL A 109 4.74 0.15 -13.57
C VAL A 109 3.92 1.37 -14.02
N LYS A 110 2.82 1.18 -14.75
CA LYS A 110 1.91 2.28 -15.13
C LYS A 110 1.36 3.01 -13.91
N LYS A 111 0.89 2.29 -12.89
CA LYS A 111 0.40 2.91 -11.65
C LYS A 111 1.48 3.67 -10.89
N VAL A 112 2.73 3.17 -10.90
CA VAL A 112 3.87 3.91 -10.32
C VAL A 112 4.14 5.18 -11.12
N ALA A 113 4.06 5.12 -12.44
CA ALA A 113 4.23 6.29 -13.31
C ALA A 113 3.14 7.34 -13.07
N GLU A 114 1.87 6.92 -13.01
CA GLU A 114 0.72 7.77 -12.65
C GLU A 114 0.92 8.44 -11.28
N LYS A 115 1.32 7.68 -10.26
CA LYS A 115 1.57 8.20 -8.90
C LYS A 115 2.68 9.26 -8.88
N ASN A 116 3.65 9.15 -9.78
CA ASN A 116 4.81 10.03 -9.87
C ASN A 116 4.68 11.11 -10.96
N SER A 117 3.50 11.24 -11.59
CA SER A 117 3.24 12.18 -12.69
C SER A 117 4.22 12.04 -13.88
N ILE A 118 4.50 10.81 -14.28
CA ILE A 118 5.40 10.47 -15.39
C ILE A 118 4.57 9.89 -16.53
N GLU A 119 4.65 10.52 -17.71
CA GLU A 119 3.90 10.08 -18.90
C GLU A 119 4.41 8.75 -19.46
N ASN A 120 5.73 8.54 -19.45
CA ASN A 120 6.36 7.35 -20.02
C ASN A 120 6.73 6.33 -18.93
N ASP A 121 5.90 5.30 -18.80
CA ASP A 121 6.06 4.19 -17.86
C ASP A 121 7.36 3.39 -18.07
N LYS A 122 7.91 3.38 -19.30
CA LYS A 122 9.22 2.74 -19.58
C LYS A 122 10.37 3.41 -18.83
N VAL A 123 10.28 4.72 -18.57
CA VAL A 123 11.29 5.45 -17.77
C VAL A 123 11.29 4.93 -16.33
N VAL A 124 10.09 4.71 -15.76
CA VAL A 124 9.92 4.14 -14.43
C VAL A 124 10.49 2.74 -14.37
N ARG A 125 10.15 1.87 -15.33
CA ARG A 125 10.70 0.52 -15.42
C ARG A 125 12.22 0.53 -15.46
N SER A 126 12.80 1.33 -16.37
CA SER A 126 14.26 1.42 -16.53
C SER A 126 14.94 1.95 -15.27
N ALA A 127 14.37 2.95 -14.60
CA ALA A 127 14.92 3.49 -13.37
C ALA A 127 14.92 2.47 -12.23
N MET A 128 13.85 1.68 -12.07
CA MET A 128 13.81 0.58 -11.09
C MET A 128 14.85 -0.50 -11.40
N ASP A 129 14.95 -0.94 -12.67
CA ASP A 129 15.92 -1.96 -13.07
C ASP A 129 17.37 -1.47 -12.85
N LYS A 130 17.68 -0.21 -13.19
CA LYS A 130 19.00 0.40 -12.94
C LYS A 130 19.31 0.49 -11.45
N SER A 131 18.37 0.96 -10.64
CA SER A 131 18.56 1.03 -9.19
C SER A 131 18.80 -0.34 -8.59
N LEU A 132 18.07 -1.37 -9.01
CA LEU A 132 18.30 -2.74 -8.55
C LEU A 132 19.67 -3.27 -8.99
N ASN A 133 20.01 -3.16 -10.28
CA ASN A 133 21.29 -3.67 -10.80
C ASN A 133 22.47 -3.02 -10.09
N ASN A 134 22.42 -1.70 -9.86
CA ASN A 134 23.47 -1.01 -9.12
C ASN A 134 23.66 -1.59 -7.72
N ILE A 135 22.61 -2.04 -7.03
CA ILE A 135 22.74 -2.69 -5.72
C ILE A 135 23.25 -4.12 -5.87
N LEU A 136 22.78 -4.86 -6.87
CA LEU A 136 23.20 -6.25 -7.11
C LEU A 136 24.68 -6.39 -7.44
N ASP A 137 25.31 -5.34 -7.98
CA ASP A 137 26.75 -5.32 -8.24
C ASP A 137 27.60 -5.30 -6.96
N PHE A 138 27.03 -4.90 -5.81
CA PHE A 138 27.75 -4.74 -4.54
C PHE A 138 27.19 -5.56 -3.37
N ILE A 139 25.98 -6.11 -3.49
CA ILE A 139 25.33 -6.82 -2.40
C ILE A 139 25.74 -8.29 -2.38
N ASP A 140 26.10 -8.79 -1.19
CA ASP A 140 26.33 -10.21 -0.97
C ASP A 140 25.02 -10.97 -0.73
N ASN A 141 24.92 -12.20 -1.25
CA ASN A 141 23.78 -13.09 -1.04
C ASN A 141 23.52 -13.33 0.45
N THR A 142 24.56 -13.36 1.29
CA THR A 142 24.42 -13.47 2.75
C THR A 142 23.62 -12.29 3.33
N ARG A 143 23.84 -11.07 2.81
CA ARG A 143 23.12 -9.88 3.28
C ARG A 143 21.64 -9.95 2.90
N VAL A 144 21.33 -10.46 1.71
CA VAL A 144 19.95 -10.70 1.26
C VAL A 144 19.28 -11.77 2.14
N TYR A 145 19.96 -12.89 2.37
CA TYR A 145 19.47 -13.97 3.22
C TYR A 145 19.24 -13.51 4.67
N ASN A 146 20.11 -12.67 5.22
CA ASN A 146 19.92 -12.10 6.56
C ASN A 146 18.68 -11.18 6.69
N ILE A 147 18.14 -10.70 5.57
CA ILE A 147 16.92 -9.86 5.56
C ILE A 147 15.69 -10.73 5.32
N PHE A 148 15.74 -11.62 4.32
CA PHE A 148 14.56 -12.37 3.86
C PHE A 148 14.50 -13.82 4.35
N GLY A 149 15.56 -14.34 4.95
CA GLY A 149 15.67 -15.73 5.41
C GLY A 149 15.36 -16.71 4.29
N ASP A 150 14.59 -17.75 4.65
CA ASP A 150 14.19 -18.84 3.75
C ASP A 150 13.31 -18.40 2.55
N ASP A 151 12.78 -17.17 2.55
CA ASP A 151 12.04 -16.65 1.39
C ASP A 151 12.99 -16.35 0.22
N TYR A 152 14.30 -16.21 0.49
CA TYR A 152 15.33 -16.00 -0.52
C TYR A 152 16.05 -17.30 -0.89
N ASP A 153 15.79 -17.77 -2.10
CA ASP A 153 16.34 -19.00 -2.68
C ASP A 153 17.74 -18.87 -3.33
N GLY A 154 18.46 -17.76 -3.12
CA GLY A 154 19.82 -17.59 -3.65
C GLY A 154 19.90 -17.21 -5.13
N ARG A 155 18.79 -17.12 -5.87
CA ARG A 155 18.82 -16.72 -7.29
C ARG A 155 19.08 -15.22 -7.47
N LYS A 156 19.48 -14.83 -8.69
CA LYS A 156 19.62 -13.42 -9.06
C LYS A 156 18.27 -12.70 -8.89
N ILE A 157 18.30 -11.58 -8.17
CA ILE A 157 17.09 -10.82 -7.87
C ILE A 157 16.66 -10.01 -9.10
N SER A 158 15.40 -10.16 -9.48
CA SER A 158 14.74 -9.27 -10.45
C SER A 158 13.85 -8.27 -9.70
N VAL A 159 13.44 -7.17 -10.33
CA VAL A 159 12.53 -6.19 -9.70
C VAL A 159 11.26 -6.86 -9.18
N ARG A 160 10.65 -7.74 -9.98
CA ARG A 160 9.46 -8.50 -9.56
C ARG A 160 9.76 -9.37 -8.34
N TYR A 161 10.89 -10.07 -8.34
CA TYR A 161 11.26 -10.93 -7.23
C TYR A 161 11.55 -10.14 -5.96
N LEU A 162 12.28 -9.01 -6.05
CA LEU A 162 12.50 -8.11 -4.92
C LEU A 162 11.18 -7.63 -4.31
N ILE A 163 10.24 -7.17 -5.15
CA ILE A 163 8.93 -6.72 -4.67
C ILE A 163 8.21 -7.87 -3.94
N GLY A 164 8.24 -9.08 -4.48
CA GLY A 164 7.67 -10.26 -3.83
C GLY A 164 8.31 -10.57 -2.48
N LEU A 165 9.65 -10.53 -2.38
CA LEU A 165 10.39 -10.73 -1.13
C LEU A 165 9.99 -9.68 -0.08
N CYS A 166 9.92 -8.41 -0.46
CA CYS A 166 9.47 -7.34 0.44
C CYS A 166 8.03 -7.55 0.92
N ILE A 167 7.12 -7.98 0.04
CA ILE A 167 5.72 -8.27 0.41
C ILE A 167 5.67 -9.41 1.43
N HIS A 168 6.35 -10.53 1.17
CA HIS A 168 6.36 -11.67 2.09
C HIS A 168 7.00 -11.31 3.44
N TYR A 169 8.06 -10.51 3.42
CA TYR A 169 8.68 -9.98 4.64
C TYR A 169 7.68 -9.16 5.48
N LEU A 170 6.95 -8.24 4.85
CA LEU A 170 5.93 -7.42 5.53
C LEU A 170 4.77 -8.27 6.07
N GLU A 171 4.32 -9.27 5.29
CA GLU A 171 3.27 -10.19 5.73
C GLU A 171 3.72 -10.97 6.97
N LYS A 172 4.94 -11.53 6.97
CA LYS A 172 5.49 -12.25 8.13
C LYS A 172 5.60 -11.36 9.37
N GLN A 173 6.05 -10.11 9.22
CA GLN A 173 6.10 -9.15 10.33
C GLN A 173 4.72 -8.86 10.92
N ARG A 174 3.67 -8.87 10.09
CA ARG A 174 2.30 -8.66 10.56
C ARG A 174 1.77 -9.85 11.36
N TYR A 175 2.15 -11.08 10.99
CA TYR A 175 1.68 -12.29 11.66
C TYR A 175 2.53 -12.71 12.86
N CYS A 176 3.83 -12.38 12.92
CA CYS A 176 4.69 -12.75 14.05
C CYS A 176 4.28 -12.10 15.39
N CYS A 177 3.43 -11.08 15.34
CA CYS A 177 2.87 -10.41 16.51
C CYS A 177 1.45 -10.90 16.88
N LEU A 178 0.95 -11.96 16.24
CA LEU A 178 -0.39 -12.52 16.47
C LEU A 178 -0.38 -13.88 17.20
N ASP A 179 0.80 -14.43 17.52
CA ASP A 179 0.92 -15.64 18.32
C ASP A 179 0.87 -15.29 19.82
N TYR A 180 -0.24 -15.66 20.46
CA TYR A 180 -0.47 -15.67 21.91
C TYR A 180 -0.28 -17.08 22.46
#